data_AF-B3CHZ3-F1
#
_entry.id   AF-B3CHZ3-F1
#
_cell.length_a   1.000
_cell.length_b   1.000
_cell.length_c   1.000
_cell.angle_alpha   90.00
_cell.angle_beta   90.00
_cell.angle_gamma   90.00
#
_symmetry.space_group_name_H-M   'P 1'
#
loop_
_entity.id
_entity.type
_entity.pdbx_description
1 polymer ?
#
loop_
_entity_poly.entity_id
_entity_poly.type
_entity_poly.pdbx_seq_one_letter_code
_entity_poly.pdbx_strand_id
1 'polypeptide(L)' 'MNPVKSDILHSIKNTLQSVLPSGGHAFLYGSQARGDARVDSNWDILILLDKPKIETKDYDNVSYPYS' A
#
# COMPACT_ATOMS: atom_id res chain seq x y z
N MET A 1 -19.22 6.59 -4.14
CA MET A 1 -18.16 5.71 -3.62
C MET A 1 -18.64 5.17 -2.27
N ASN A 2 -18.49 3.87 -1.99
CA ASN A 2 -18.88 3.32 -0.69
C ASN A 2 -18.04 4.00 0.42
N PRO A 3 -18.64 4.60 1.46
CA PRO A 3 -17.90 5.32 2.50
C PRO A 3 -16.81 4.47 3.14
N VAL A 4 -17.08 3.18 3.39
CA VAL A 4 -16.09 2.23 3.94
C VAL A 4 -14.88 2.07 3.01
N LYS A 5 -15.09 2.04 1.69
CA LYS A 5 -14.02 1.95 0.70
C LYS A 5 -13.12 3.19 0.73
N SER A 6 -13.73 4.37 0.90
CA SER A 6 -13.00 5.63 1.04
C SER A 6 -12.17 5.65 2.31
N ASP A 7 -12.71 5.19 3.43
CA ASP A 7 -12.02 5.18 4.72
C ASP A 7 -10.81 4.24 4.72
N ILE A 8 -10.95 3.05 4.12
CA ILE A 8 -9.84 2.10 3.95
C ILE A 8 -8.72 2.72 3.11
N LEU A 9 -9.06 3.34 1.96
CA LEU A 9 -8.07 3.99 1.10
C LEU A 9 -7.35 5.15 1.80
N HIS A 10 -8.07 5.95 2.59
CA HIS A 10 -7.46 7.00 3.39
C HIS A 10 -6.51 6.44 4.45
N SER A 11 -6.91 5.36 5.13
CA SER A 11 -6.06 4.70 6.13
C SER A 11 -4.77 4.16 5.49
N ILE A 12 -4.89 3.39 4.39
CA ILE A 12 -3.74 2.87 3.63
C ILE A 12 -2.82 4.02 3.20
N LYS A 13 -3.39 5.09 2.63
CA LYS A 13 -2.61 6.26 2.18
C LYS A 13 -1.85 6.91 3.33
N ASN A 14 -2.50 7.12 4.47
CA ASN A 14 -1.88 7.77 5.62
C ASN A 14 -0.74 6.91 6.21
N THR A 15 -0.95 5.60 6.34
CA THR A 15 0.09 4.66 6.80
C THR A 15 1.28 4.66 5.83
N LEU A 16 1.04 4.57 4.52
CA LEU A 16 2.12 4.60 3.53
C LEU A 16 2.88 5.94 3.56
N GLN A 17 2.19 7.06 3.74
CA GLN A 17 2.84 8.38 3.87
C GLN A 17 3.74 8.48 5.10
N SER A 18 3.44 7.77 6.19
CA SER A 18 4.28 7.81 7.40
C SER A 18 5.49 6.89 7.33
N VAL A 19 5.47 5.85 6.49
CA VAL A 19 6.51 4.81 6.47
C VAL A 19 7.33 4.75 5.19
N LEU A 20 6.83 5.32 4.08
CA LEU A 20 7.59 5.35 2.84
C LEU A 20 8.83 6.24 3.00
N PRO A 21 10.03 5.73 2.70
CA PRO A 21 11.23 6.56 2.68
C PRO A 21 11.17 7.54 1.50
N SER A 22 12.01 8.57 1.56
CA SER A 22 12.17 9.54 0.46
C SER A 22 12.47 8.82 -0.87
N GLY A 23 11.79 9.23 -1.94
CA GLY A 23 11.88 8.59 -3.26
C GLY A 23 11.07 7.29 -3.38
N GLY A 24 10.47 6.79 -2.29
CA GLY A 24 9.56 5.66 -2.33
C GLY A 24 8.20 6.02 -2.95
N HIS A 25 7.63 5.07 -3.68
CA HIS A 25 6.32 5.19 -4.30
C HIS A 25 5.44 4.00 -3.94
N ALA A 26 4.15 4.24 -3.77
CA ALA A 26 3.16 3.18 -3.61
C ALA A 26 2.00 3.37 -4.58
N PHE A 27 1.53 2.26 -5.14
CA PHE A 27 0.46 2.21 -6.14
C PHE A 27 -0.60 1.21 -5.70
N LEU A 28 -1.87 1.59 -5.82
CA LEU A 28 -2.95 0.62 -5.75
C LEU A 28 -2.83 -0.34 -6.94
N TYR A 29 -2.88 -1.63 -6.67
CA TYR A 29 -2.77 -2.69 -7.66
C TYR A 29 -3.96 -3.65 -7.57
N GLY A 30 -3.96 -4.66 -8.43
CA GLY A 30 -4.95 -5.73 -8.38
C GLY A 30 -6.36 -5.28 -8.78
N SER A 31 -7.36 -6.01 -8.28
CA SER A 31 -8.74 -5.84 -8.73
C SER A 31 -9.35 -4.50 -8.29
N GLN A 32 -8.91 -3.98 -7.15
CA GLN A 32 -9.34 -2.66 -6.67
C GLN A 32 -8.84 -1.53 -7.56
N ALA A 33 -7.64 -1.66 -8.15
CA ALA A 33 -7.11 -0.71 -9.12
C ALA A 33 -7.83 -0.79 -10.47
N ARG A 34 -8.14 -2.01 -10.93
CA ARG A 34 -8.80 -2.24 -12.23
C ARG A 34 -10.31 -1.96 -12.20
N GLY A 35 -10.92 -1.93 -11.02
CA GLY A 35 -12.36 -1.73 -10.86
C GLY A 35 -13.20 -3.00 -11.02
N ASP A 36 -12.58 -4.17 -11.07
CA ASP A 36 -13.23 -5.50 -11.14
C ASP A 36 -13.28 -6.20 -9.76
N ALA A 37 -13.01 -5.46 -8.68
CA ALA A 37 -13.04 -5.96 -7.31
C ALA A 37 -14.44 -6.44 -6.88
N ARG A 38 -14.47 -7.62 -6.26
CA ARG A 38 -15.62 -8.16 -5.53
C ARG A 38 -15.65 -7.62 -4.10
N VAL A 39 -16.77 -7.84 -3.41
CA VAL A 39 -16.97 -7.39 -2.02
C VAL A 39 -15.94 -7.96 -1.05
N ASP A 40 -15.40 -9.14 -1.36
CA ASP A 40 -14.41 -9.90 -0.60
C ASP A 40 -12.98 -9.75 -1.14
N SER A 41 -12.76 -8.87 -2.13
CA SER A 41 -11.44 -8.68 -2.72
C SER A 41 -10.47 -7.97 -1.76
N ASN A 42 -9.25 -8.49 -1.69
CA ASN A 42 -8.14 -7.88 -0.98
C ASN A 42 -7.74 -6.52 -1.59
N TRP A 43 -6.96 -5.77 -0.83
CA TRP A 43 -6.30 -4.55 -1.27
C TRP A 43 -4.84 -4.85 -1.58
N ASP A 44 -4.49 -4.91 -2.86
CA ASP A 44 -3.11 -5.12 -3.31
C ASP A 44 -2.41 -3.77 -3.47
N ILE A 45 -1.23 -3.61 -2.85
CA ILE A 45 -0.41 -2.41 -2.94
C ILE A 45 0.96 -2.79 -3.49
N LEU A 46 1.40 -2.12 -4.56
CA LEU A 46 2.76 -2.23 -5.08
C LEU A 46 3.61 -1.09 -4.49
N ILE A 47 4.70 -1.45 -3.82
CA ILE A 47 5.65 -0.48 -3.23
C ILE A 47 6.97 -0.57 -3.99
N LEU A 48 7.45 0.58 -4.46
CA LEU A 48 8.75 0.76 -5.11
C LEU A 48 9.62 1.62 -4.21
N LEU A 49 10.79 1.11 -3.83
CA LEU A 49 11.79 1.86 -3.08
C LEU A 49 12.90 2.30 -4.03
N ASP A 50 13.35 3.55 -3.90
CA ASP A 50 14.47 4.08 -4.68
C ASP A 50 15.81 3.54 -4.16
N LYS A 51 16.02 2.24 -4.40
CA LYS A 51 17.24 1.52 -4.02
C LYS A 51 17.45 0.31 -4.95
N PRO A 52 18.71 -0.11 -5.17
CA PRO A 52 19.02 -1.19 -6.11
C PRO A 52 18.58 -2.57 -5.65
N LYS A 53 18.37 -2.77 -4.34
CA LYS A 53 18.00 -4.06 -3.76
C LYS A 53 17.17 -3.88 -2.50
N ILE A 54 16.10 -4.66 -2.37
CA ILE A 54 15.32 -4.75 -1.14
C ILE A 54 16.08 -5.58 -0.10
N GLU A 55 16.16 -5.06 1.13
CA GLU A 55 16.75 -5.70 2.30
C GLU A 55 15.65 -6.15 3.26
N THR A 56 15.95 -7.12 4.12
CA THR A 56 14.98 -7.65 5.12
C THR A 56 14.32 -6.54 5.94
N LYS A 57 15.11 -5.55 6.39
CA LYS A 57 14.60 -4.40 7.17
C LYS A 57 13.55 -3.57 6.44
N ASP A 58 13.55 -3.56 5.10
CA ASP A 58 12.59 -2.78 4.33
C ASP A 58 11.19 -3.42 4.42
N TYR A 59 11.11 -4.74 4.58
CA TYR A 59 9.85 -5.44 4.80
C TYR A 59 9.24 -5.06 6.15
N ASP A 60 10.05 -5.06 7.22
CA ASP A 60 9.58 -4.71 8.57
C ASP A 60 9.10 -3.25 8.60
N ASN A 61 9.88 -2.34 8.00
CA ASN A 61 9.59 -0.91 8.08
C ASN A 61 8.43 -0.47 7.17
N VAL A 62 8.24 -1.12 6.01
CA VAL A 62 7.35 -0.62 4.96
C VAL A 62 6.20 -1.59 4.66
N SER A 63 6.44 -2.90 4.64
CA SER A 63 5.42 -3.90 4.33
C SER A 63 4.59 -4.30 5.56
N TYR A 64 5.19 -4.25 6.76
CA TYR A 64 4.54 -4.59 8.03
C TYR A 64 4.72 -3.49 9.09
N PRO A 65 4.21 -2.27 8.88
CA PRO A 65 4.54 -1.09 9.68
C PRO A 65 4.02 -1.08 11.14
N TYR A 66 3.61 -2.23 11.69
CA TYR A 66 3.07 -2.38 13.04
C TYR A 66 3.64 -3.60 13.81
N SER A 67 4.68 -4.26 13.31
CA SER A 67 5.38 -5.36 14.02
C SER A 67 6.36 -4.84 15.07
#